data_AF-A0A356P508-F1
#
_entry.id   AF-A0A356P508-F1
#
_cell.length_a   1.000
_cell.length_b   1.000
_cell.length_c   1.000
_cell.angle_alpha   90.00
_cell.angle_beta   90.00
_cell.angle_gamma   90.00
#
_symmetry.space_group_name_H-M   'P 1'
#
loop_
_entity.id
_entity.type
_entity.pdbx_description
1 polymer ?
#
loop_
_entity_poly.entity_id
_entity_poly.type
_entity_poly.pdbx_seq_one_letter_code
_entity_poly.pdbx_strand_id
1 'polypeptide(L)'
;MLQVMSKKFFRSEDPETYYETDRKAIVYSNLNTYSCIDTAIVSLERIETFKGITTFLMTYKNVLEKQNSTSFQLMAVGDSQIVSDYLCCCTFWFGASSLQINFILKS
;
A
#
# COMPACT_ATOMS: atom_id res chain seq x y z
N MET A 1 -1.46 9.66 0.85
CA MET A 1 -0.45 9.09 -0.08
C MET A 1 -1.06 8.23 -1.20
N LEU A 2 -2.24 7.61 -1.02
CA LEU A 2 -2.83 6.77 -2.06
C LEU A 2 -3.06 7.48 -3.42
N GLN A 3 -3.40 8.77 -3.40
CA GLN A 3 -3.58 9.56 -4.62
C GLN A 3 -2.27 9.81 -5.39
N VAL A 4 -1.13 9.75 -4.69
CA VAL A 4 0.21 9.85 -5.31
C VAL A 4 0.54 8.53 -6.02
N MET A 5 0.28 7.39 -5.36
CA MET A 5 0.44 6.06 -5.98
C MET A 5 -0.48 5.86 -7.18
N SER A 6 -1.67 6.46 -7.18
CA SER A 6 -2.59 6.42 -8.31
C SER A 6 -2.19 7.34 -9.47
N LYS A 7 -1.01 8.01 -9.39
CA LYS A 7 -0.48 8.93 -10.41
C LYS A 7 -1.40 10.13 -10.74
N LYS A 8 -2.41 10.41 -9.90
CA LYS A 8 -3.48 11.38 -10.21
C LYS A 8 -2.97 12.82 -10.38
N PHE A 9 -1.85 13.15 -9.74
CA PHE A 9 -1.27 14.48 -9.73
C PHE A 9 0.02 14.61 -10.54
N PHE A 10 0.40 13.55 -11.26
CA PHE A 10 1.64 13.56 -12.04
C PHE A 10 1.42 14.28 -13.37
N ARG A 11 2.47 14.97 -13.83
CA ARG A 11 2.38 15.85 -15.00
C ARG A 11 2.50 15.11 -16.31
N SER A 12 3.13 13.95 -16.29
CA SER A 12 3.34 13.08 -17.43
C SER A 12 2.45 11.84 -17.31
N GLU A 13 2.36 11.02 -18.34
CA GLU A 13 1.88 9.62 -18.23
C GLU A 13 3.00 8.64 -18.61
N ASP A 14 4.17 9.16 -19.01
CA ASP A 14 5.29 8.39 -19.52
C ASP A 14 5.93 7.52 -18.41
N PRO A 15 5.97 6.18 -18.57
CA PRO A 15 6.61 5.27 -17.62
C PRO A 15 8.05 5.64 -17.26
N GLU A 16 8.80 6.25 -18.19
CA GLU A 16 10.19 6.63 -17.94
C GLU A 16 10.32 7.78 -16.94
N THR A 17 9.22 8.47 -16.61
CA THR A 17 9.19 9.58 -15.66
C THR A 17 8.91 9.17 -14.22
N TYR A 18 8.82 7.87 -13.92
CA TYR A 18 8.50 7.37 -12.56
C TYR A 18 9.54 6.40 -11.99
N TYR A 19 9.69 6.44 -10.67
CA TYR A 19 10.20 5.31 -9.90
C TYR A 19 9.02 4.48 -9.42
N GLU A 20 9.05 3.19 -9.71
CA GLU A 20 8.15 2.20 -9.13
C GLU A 20 8.98 1.27 -8.24
N THR A 21 8.65 1.22 -6.95
CA THR A 21 9.30 0.33 -6.00
C THR A 21 8.27 -0.64 -5.44
N ASP A 22 8.47 -1.94 -5.66
CA ASP A 22 7.61 -2.97 -5.07
C ASP A 22 7.76 -2.98 -3.55
N ARG A 23 6.62 -2.98 -2.85
CA ARG A 23 6.55 -2.96 -1.40
C ARG A 23 5.57 -4.00 -0.90
N LYS A 24 5.87 -4.51 0.29
CA LYS A 24 5.00 -5.43 1.02
C LYS A 24 4.86 -4.98 2.47
N ALA A 25 3.67 -5.14 3.02
CA ALA A 25 3.37 -4.87 4.42
C ALA A 25 2.50 -6.00 4.98
N ILE A 26 2.70 -6.32 6.26
CA ILE A 26 1.83 -7.25 6.97
C ILE A 26 0.85 -6.42 7.79
N VAL A 27 -0.44 -6.69 7.62
CA VAL A 27 -1.51 -5.99 8.34
C VAL A 27 -2.42 -6.97 9.04
N TYR A 28 -2.95 -6.55 10.19
CA TYR A 28 -3.81 -7.37 11.04
C TYR A 28 -5.19 -6.70 11.12
N SER A 29 -6.24 -7.47 10.91
CA SER A 29 -7.60 -6.96 10.96
C SER A 29 -8.57 -8.06 11.33
N ASN A 30 -9.69 -7.69 11.95
CA ASN A 30 -10.84 -8.59 12.15
C ASN A 30 -11.66 -8.79 10.86
N LEU A 31 -11.25 -8.18 9.76
CA LEU A 31 -11.81 -8.43 8.43
C LEU A 31 -11.80 -9.94 8.16
N ASN A 32 -12.98 -10.49 7.89
CA ASN A 32 -13.14 -11.90 7.54
C ASN A 32 -13.49 -12.03 6.05
N THR A 33 -12.54 -11.67 5.20
CA THR A 33 -12.62 -11.93 3.76
C THR A 33 -11.91 -13.23 3.43
N TYR A 34 -12.58 -14.10 2.67
CA TYR A 34 -12.00 -15.33 2.13
C TYR A 34 -11.33 -15.12 0.77
N SER A 35 -11.69 -14.05 0.05
CA SER A 35 -11.10 -13.69 -1.24
C SER A 35 -10.01 -12.64 -1.07
N CYS A 36 -9.01 -12.71 -1.95
CA CYS A 36 -8.06 -11.62 -2.15
C CYS A 36 -8.82 -10.34 -2.52
N ILE A 37 -8.48 -9.23 -1.88
CA ILE A 37 -8.98 -7.91 -2.29
C ILE A 37 -7.92 -7.34 -3.23
N ASP A 38 -8.19 -7.39 -4.52
CA ASP A 38 -7.31 -6.82 -5.53
C ASP A 38 -7.88 -5.50 -6.04
N THR A 39 -7.06 -4.45 -6.02
CA THR A 39 -7.41 -3.11 -6.48
C THR A 39 -6.35 -2.62 -7.45
N ALA A 40 -6.64 -1.56 -8.19
CA ALA A 40 -5.71 -1.00 -9.17
C ALA A 40 -4.35 -0.55 -8.58
N ILE A 41 -4.23 -0.38 -7.26
CA ILE A 41 -3.03 0.15 -6.60
C ILE A 41 -2.48 -0.74 -5.47
N VAL A 42 -3.28 -1.68 -4.96
CA VAL A 42 -2.97 -2.52 -3.80
C VAL A 42 -3.65 -3.87 -3.95
N SER A 43 -2.93 -4.96 -3.68
CA SER A 43 -3.52 -6.27 -3.42
C SER A 43 -3.41 -6.64 -1.94
N LEU A 44 -4.45 -7.27 -1.41
CA LEU A 44 -4.53 -7.71 -0.02
C LEU A 44 -4.92 -9.19 0.03
N GLU A 45 -3.96 -10.02 0.40
CA GLU A 45 -4.13 -11.47 0.48
C GLU A 45 -4.18 -11.93 1.93
N ARG A 46 -5.14 -12.79 2.25
CA ARG A 46 -5.20 -13.42 3.58
C ARG A 46 -4.09 -14.46 3.71
N ILE A 47 -3.37 -14.42 4.82
CA ILE A 47 -2.34 -15.43 5.16
C ILE A 47 -2.93 -16.45 6.14
N GLU A 48 -3.34 -15.99 7.31
CA GLU A 48 -3.81 -16.85 8.40
C GLU A 48 -4.82 -16.09 9.27
N THR A 49 -5.68 -16.81 9.99
CA THR A 49 -6.51 -16.22 11.04
C THR A 49 -6.26 -16.94 12.35
N PHE A 50 -5.94 -16.18 13.39
CA PHE A 50 -5.72 -16.69 14.73
C PHE A 50 -6.60 -15.94 15.73
N LYS A 51 -7.43 -16.67 16.49
CA LYS A 51 -8.32 -16.11 17.53
C LYS A 51 -9.18 -14.91 17.07
N GLY A 52 -9.67 -14.96 15.83
CA GLY A 52 -10.52 -13.91 15.26
C GLY A 52 -9.77 -12.68 14.71
N ILE A 53 -8.44 -12.68 14.76
CA ILE A 53 -7.59 -11.70 14.06
C ILE A 53 -7.03 -12.37 12.82
N THR A 54 -7.26 -11.76 11.66
CA THR A 54 -6.74 -12.21 10.38
C THR A 54 -5.49 -11.41 10.01
N THR A 55 -4.44 -12.13 9.63
CA THR A 55 -3.22 -11.58 9.06
C THR A 55 -3.34 -11.52 7.55
N PHE A 56 -2.99 -10.36 6.98
CA PHE A 56 -2.99 -10.13 5.55
C PHE A 56 -1.62 -9.67 5.08
N LEU A 57 -1.25 -10.11 3.88
CA LEU A 57 -0.16 -9.58 3.09
C LEU A 57 -0.71 -8.50 2.17
N MET A 58 -0.31 -7.27 2.41
CA MET A 58 -0.57 -6.15 1.53
C MET A 58 0.62 -5.99 0.57
N THR A 59 0.38 -6.08 -0.73
CA THR A 59 1.38 -5.80 -1.76
C THR A 59 0.98 -4.56 -2.54
N TYR A 60 1.93 -3.66 -2.76
CA TYR A 60 1.67 -2.41 -3.46
C TYR A 60 2.95 -1.86 -4.12
N LYS A 61 2.77 -0.93 -5.04
CA LYS A 61 3.89 -0.21 -5.67
C LYS A 61 3.97 1.20 -5.13
N ASN A 62 5.08 1.53 -4.47
CA ASN A 62 5.37 2.93 -4.14
C ASN A 62 5.83 3.64 -5.40
N VAL A 63 5.08 4.65 -5.84
CA VAL A 63 5.34 5.38 -7.08
C VAL A 63 5.69 6.83 -6.76
N LEU A 64 6.80 7.31 -7.32
CA LEU A 64 7.22 8.71 -7.26
C LEU A 64 7.65 9.23 -8.63
N GLU A 65 7.35 10.50 -8.91
CA GLU A 65 7.79 11.19 -10.12
C GLU A 65 9.29 11.52 -10.04
N LYS A 66 10.02 11.24 -11.12
CA LYS A 66 11.44 11.55 -11.24
C LYS A 66 11.63 13.06 -11.30
N GLN A 67 12.55 13.56 -10.49
CA GLN A 67 12.94 14.97 -10.53
C GLN A 67 14.07 15.17 -11.54
N ASN A 68 13.79 15.92 -12.60
CA ASN A 68 14.80 16.37 -13.56
C ASN A 68 15.61 17.50 -12.90
N SER A 69 16.82 17.21 -12.36
CA SER A 69 17.92 18.15 -12.01
C SER A 69 18.59 17.98 -10.64
N THR A 70 18.44 16.85 -9.95
CA THR A 70 19.05 16.63 -8.63
C THR A 70 20.00 15.44 -8.60
N SER A 71 21.16 15.60 -7.93
CA SER A 71 22.14 14.54 -7.67
C SER A 71 21.64 13.48 -6.69
N PHE A 72 20.54 13.76 -5.99
CA PHE A 72 19.84 12.87 -5.09
C PHE A 72 18.37 12.77 -5.49
N GLN A 73 17.88 11.55 -5.64
CA GLN A 73 16.50 11.27 -6.04
C GLN A 73 15.84 10.32 -5.03
N LEU A 74 14.68 10.72 -4.51
CA LEU A 74 13.86 9.89 -3.65
C LEU A 74 13.12 8.85 -4.51
N MET A 75 13.36 7.57 -4.24
CA MET A 75 12.73 6.47 -4.99
C MET A 75 11.43 5.96 -4.37
N ALA A 76 11.26 6.10 -3.05
CA ALA A 76 10.05 5.69 -2.33
C ALA A 76 9.95 6.43 -0.99
N VAL A 77 8.74 6.86 -0.61
CA VAL A 77 8.47 7.50 0.69
C VAL A 77 7.07 7.19 1.19
N GLY A 78 6.86 7.34 2.51
CA GLY A 78 5.52 7.32 3.10
C GLY A 78 4.85 5.94 3.15
N ASP A 79 5.62 4.84 3.14
CA ASP A 79 5.11 3.46 3.20
C ASP A 79 4.12 3.26 4.38
N SER A 80 4.42 3.81 5.56
CA SER A 80 3.52 3.74 6.73
C SER A 80 2.20 4.48 6.52
N GLN A 81 2.24 5.65 5.87
CA GLN A 81 1.05 6.44 5.53
C GLN A 81 0.22 5.77 4.44
N ILE A 82 0.87 5.15 3.43
CA ILE A 82 0.18 4.37 2.39
C ILE A 82 -0.63 3.24 3.03
N VAL A 83 0.00 2.45 3.90
CA VAL A 83 -0.65 1.34 4.60
C VAL A 83 -1.80 1.86 5.46
N SER A 84 -1.58 2.94 6.23
CA SER A 84 -2.60 3.54 7.09
C SER A 84 -3.80 4.08 6.29
N ASP A 85 -3.55 4.80 5.20
CA ASP A 85 -4.60 5.34 4.33
C ASP A 85 -5.43 4.20 3.71
N TYR A 86 -4.78 3.13 3.27
CA TYR A 86 -5.48 1.98 2.68
C TYR A 86 -6.35 1.24 3.71
N LEU A 87 -5.83 1.02 4.92
CA LEU A 87 -6.60 0.43 6.00
C LEU A 87 -7.80 1.31 6.38
N CYS A 88 -7.63 2.63 6.40
CA CYS A 88 -8.71 3.59 6.59
C CYS A 88 -9.79 3.45 5.49
N CYS A 89 -9.40 3.31 4.23
CA CYS A 89 -10.39 2.99 3.18
C CYS A 89 -11.11 1.66 3.46
N CYS A 90 -10.39 0.62 3.87
CA CYS A 90 -10.99 -0.67 4.17
C CYS A 90 -11.99 -0.60 5.35
N THR A 91 -11.74 0.25 6.35
CA THR A 91 -12.69 0.43 7.46
C THR A 91 -14.01 1.04 6.99
N PHE A 92 -13.96 2.03 6.08
CA PHE A 92 -15.18 2.63 5.52
C PHE A 92 -15.96 1.68 4.60
N TRP A 93 -15.27 0.91 3.76
CA TRP A 93 -15.91 0.04 2.77
C TRP A 93 -16.40 -1.29 3.34
N PHE A 94 -15.69 -1.84 4.33
CA PHE A 94 -15.98 -3.17 4.88
C PHE A 94 -16.40 -3.16 6.35
N GLY A 95 -16.49 -1.99 6.98
CA GLY A 95 -16.84 -1.87 8.41
C GLY A 95 -15.82 -2.51 9.35
N ALA A 96 -14.62 -2.81 8.86
CA ALA A 96 -13.58 -3.49 9.63
C ALA A 96 -12.90 -2.53 10.62
N SER A 97 -12.60 -3.00 11.83
CA SER A 97 -11.76 -2.28 12.79
C SER A 97 -10.34 -2.82 12.72
N SER A 98 -9.48 -2.14 11.96
CA SER A 98 -8.08 -2.52 11.79
C SER A 98 -7.27 -2.23 13.06
N LEU A 99 -6.54 -3.22 13.57
CA LEU A 99 -5.73 -3.14 14.79
C LEU A 99 -4.24 -3.23 14.41
N GLN A 100 -3.56 -2.10 14.54
CA GLN A 100 -2.10 -1.85 14.53
C GLN A 100 -1.16 -2.63 13.57
N ILE A 101 -0.26 -1.83 12.96
CA ILE A 101 0.73 -2.17 11.93
C ILE A 101 2.05 -2.62 12.59
N ASN A 102 2.67 -3.71 12.12
CA ASN A 102 4.07 -4.04 12.44
C ASN A 102 4.92 -4.07 11.16
N PHE A 103 6.18 -3.61 11.29
CA PHE A 103 7.02 -3.04 10.23
C PHE A 103 7.41 -3.99 9.06
N ILE A 104 7.42 -3.34 7.88
CA ILE A 104 8.07 -3.58 6.59
C ILE A 104 9.18 -4.66 6.60
N LEU A 105 8.96 -5.76 5.88
CA LEU A 105 10.02 -6.66 5.43
C LEU A 105 10.74 -6.00 4.25
N LYS A 106 11.96 -5.51 4.49
CA LYS A 106 12.93 -5.18 3.42
C LYS A 106 13.42 -6.49 2.82
N SER A 107 13.18 -6.69 1.52
CA SER A 107 14.02 -7.52 0.65
C SER A 107 15.09 -6.65 0.01
#